data_AF-A0A1E7HKF2-F1
#
_entry.id   AF-A0A1E7HKF2-F1
#
_cell.length_a   1.000
_cell.length_b   1.000
_cell.length_c   1.000
_cell.angle_alpha   90.00
_cell.angle_beta   90.00
_cell.angle_gamma   90.00
#
_symmetry.space_group_name_H-M   'P 1'
#
loop_
_entity.id
_entity.type
_entity.pdbx_description
1 polymer ?
#
loop_
_entity_poly.entity_id
_entity_poly.type
_entity_poly.pdbx_seq_one_letter_code
_entity_poly.pdbx_strand_id
1 'polypeptide(L)'
;MADETTFQAITEHLRCLSDPATAEQSQRFFKTGEGQYGYGDWFLGIRVPILWQAVKKYRHTPLNVAERLLKSEFHEIRLFALLLLVENFAHGDKDAQTQIHRTYLAHTRYVNNWDLTTNRS
;
A
#
# COMPACT_ATOMS: atom_id res chain seq x y z
N MET A 1 3.63 -19.70 8.47
CA MET A 1 2.39 -19.50 9.26
C MET A 1 2.32 -18.09 9.83
N ALA A 2 3.33 -17.58 10.54
CA ALA A 2 3.35 -16.21 11.09
C ALA A 2 3.16 -15.09 10.04
N ASP A 3 3.77 -15.24 8.87
CA ASP A 3 3.66 -14.25 7.78
C ASP A 3 2.25 -14.19 7.17
N GLU A 4 1.55 -15.33 7.16
CA GLU A 4 0.15 -15.40 6.70
C GLU A 4 -0.76 -14.69 7.68
N THR A 5 -0.60 -14.94 8.98
CA THR A 5 -1.38 -14.27 10.03
C THR A 5 -1.14 -12.75 10.01
N THR A 6 0.11 -12.32 9.81
CA THR A 6 0.44 -10.89 9.72
C THR A 6 -0.20 -10.23 8.49
N PHE A 7 -0.14 -10.89 7.32
CA PHE A 7 -0.80 -10.41 6.11
C PHE A 7 -2.31 -10.23 6.32
N GLN A 8 -2.99 -11.26 6.82
CA GLN A 8 -4.43 -11.23 7.10
C GLN A 8 -4.78 -10.11 8.09
N ALA A 9 -4.05 -9.99 9.20
CA ALA A 9 -4.29 -8.97 10.22
C ALA A 9 -4.14 -7.54 9.68
N ILE A 10 -3.17 -7.29 8.80
CA ILE A 10 -3.00 -6.00 8.14
C ILE A 10 -4.18 -5.73 7.20
N THR A 11 -4.51 -6.68 6.32
CA THR A 11 -5.60 -6.51 5.35
C THR A 11 -6.94 -6.29 6.04
N GLU A 12 -7.27 -7.06 7.08
CA GLU A 12 -8.49 -6.87 7.87
C GLU A 12 -8.50 -5.52 8.57
N HIS A 13 -7.38 -5.12 9.19
CA HIS A 13 -7.30 -3.81 9.84
C HIS A 13 -7.52 -2.67 8.85
N LEU A 14 -6.91 -2.73 7.66
CA LEU A 14 -7.12 -1.70 6.62
C LEU A 14 -8.57 -1.71 6.12
N ARG A 15 -9.20 -2.88 5.95
CA ARG A 15 -10.63 -2.97 5.60
C ARG A 15 -11.54 -2.36 6.66
N CYS A 16 -11.23 -2.52 7.95
CA CYS A 16 -11.98 -1.88 9.03
C CYS A 16 -11.85 -0.34 9.05
N LEU A 17 -10.79 0.20 8.43
CA LEU A 17 -10.58 1.65 8.27
C LEU A 17 -11.20 2.20 6.98
N SER A 18 -11.82 1.34 6.16
CA SER A 18 -12.41 1.75 4.89
C SER A 18 -13.59 2.70 5.09
N ASP A 19 -13.70 3.66 4.18
CA ASP A 19 -14.81 4.60 4.10
C ASP A 19 -15.42 4.50 2.69
N PRO A 20 -16.57 3.83 2.53
CA PRO A 20 -17.22 3.65 1.24
C PRO A 20 -17.53 4.96 0.51
N ALA A 21 -17.84 6.05 1.24
CA ALA A 21 -18.15 7.33 0.64
C ALA A 21 -16.90 7.97 0.01
N THR A 22 -15.78 7.90 0.73
CA THR A 22 -14.47 8.34 0.23
C THR A 22 -13.99 7.44 -0.91
N ALA A 23 -14.21 6.12 -0.82
CA ALA A 23 -13.85 5.16 -1.85
C ALA A 23 -14.57 5.45 -3.19
N GLU A 24 -15.87 5.72 -3.15
CA GLU A 24 -16.65 6.07 -4.33
C GLU A 24 -16.17 7.39 -4.96
N GLN A 25 -15.87 8.39 -4.13
CA GLN A 25 -15.32 9.67 -4.61
C GLN A 25 -13.97 9.48 -5.31
N SER A 26 -13.09 8.68 -4.73
CA SER A 26 -11.78 8.32 -5.31
C SER A 26 -11.94 7.56 -6.63
N GLN A 27 -12.82 6.55 -6.70
CA GLN A 27 -13.07 5.80 -7.94
C GLN A 27 -13.55 6.71 -9.09
N ARG A 28 -14.44 7.67 -8.78
CA ARG A 28 -14.93 8.66 -9.75
C ARG A 28 -13.81 9.62 -10.18
N PHE A 29 -12.97 10.06 -9.25
CA PHE A 29 -11.86 10.98 -9.52
C PHE A 29 -10.76 10.32 -10.35
N PHE A 30 -10.36 9.10 -10.01
CA PHE A 30 -9.26 8.36 -10.63
C PHE A 30 -9.65 7.66 -11.93
N LYS A 31 -10.90 7.81 -12.39
CA LYS A 31 -11.37 7.29 -13.68
C LYS A 31 -11.01 5.80 -13.82
N THR A 32 -11.60 4.98 -12.96
CA THR A 32 -11.36 3.53 -12.89
C THR A 32 -12.27 2.71 -13.80
N GLY A 33 -12.99 3.35 -14.73
CA GLY A 33 -13.89 2.68 -15.68
C GLY A 33 -13.14 1.94 -16.78
N GLU A 34 -13.82 1.02 -17.47
CA GLU A 34 -13.26 0.24 -18.58
C GLU A 34 -12.63 1.14 -19.66
N GLY A 35 -11.37 0.87 -20.00
CA GLY A 35 -10.58 1.67 -20.95
C GLY A 35 -9.94 2.95 -20.38
N GLN A 36 -10.10 3.22 -19.09
CA GLN A 36 -9.47 4.35 -18.42
C GLN A 36 -8.18 3.95 -17.70
N TYR A 37 -7.33 4.94 -17.40
CA TYR A 37 -6.00 4.72 -16.82
C TYR A 37 -6.01 4.01 -15.46
N GLY A 38 -7.10 4.15 -14.68
CA GLY A 38 -7.29 3.46 -13.40
C GLY A 38 -8.09 2.16 -13.49
N TYR A 39 -8.36 1.63 -14.69
CA TYR A 39 -9.18 0.42 -14.84
C TYR A 39 -8.58 -0.78 -14.10
N GLY A 40 -9.36 -1.37 -13.19
CA GLY A 40 -8.92 -2.50 -12.35
C GLY A 40 -8.37 -2.11 -10.97
N ASP A 41 -8.25 -0.81 -10.65
CA ASP A 41 -7.90 -0.35 -9.30
C ASP A 41 -9.14 -0.21 -8.41
N TRP A 42 -9.06 -0.83 -7.23
CA TRP A 42 -10.08 -0.69 -6.19
C TRP A 42 -9.59 0.25 -5.09
N PHE A 43 -10.52 1.01 -4.51
CA PHE A 43 -10.22 1.96 -3.44
C PHE A 43 -10.99 1.57 -2.19
N LEU A 44 -10.34 1.64 -1.04
CA LEU A 44 -10.92 1.50 0.30
C LEU A 44 -11.32 2.87 0.89
N GLY A 45 -10.86 3.98 0.30
CA GLY A 45 -11.19 5.32 0.78
C GLY A 45 -10.43 5.73 2.05
N ILE A 46 -9.25 5.14 2.29
CA ILE A 46 -8.48 5.41 3.51
C ILE A 46 -7.59 6.62 3.29
N ARG A 47 -7.73 7.65 4.13
CA ARG A 47 -6.88 8.84 4.06
C ARG A 47 -5.44 8.53 4.44
N VAL A 48 -4.48 9.16 3.76
CA VAL A 48 -3.03 8.98 3.97
C VAL A 48 -2.58 9.11 5.42
N PRO A 49 -3.05 10.09 6.23
CA PRO A 49 -2.69 10.15 7.65
C PRO A 49 -3.08 8.92 8.47
N ILE A 50 -4.18 8.25 8.11
CA ILE A 50 -4.63 7.01 8.75
C ILE A 50 -3.72 5.85 8.35
N LEU A 51 -3.31 5.79 7.07
CA LEU A 51 -2.34 4.80 6.60
C LEU A 51 -1.00 4.94 7.33
N TRP A 52 -0.50 6.15 7.53
CA TRP A 52 0.72 6.39 8.31
C TRP A 52 0.61 5.91 9.76
N GLN A 53 -0.56 6.05 10.40
CA GLN A 53 -0.79 5.50 11.74
C GLN A 53 -0.74 3.97 11.73
N ALA A 54 -1.34 3.35 10.72
CA ALA A 54 -1.26 1.90 10.57
C ALA A 54 0.18 1.42 10.30
N VAL A 55 0.96 2.15 9.49
CA VAL A 55 2.37 1.81 9.20
C VAL A 55 3.19 1.78 10.48
N LYS A 56 3.02 2.78 11.35
CA LYS A 56 3.69 2.82 12.66
C LYS A 56 3.35 1.62 13.54
N LYS A 57 2.08 1.17 13.51
CA LYS A 57 1.62 -0.02 14.24
C LYS A 57 2.25 -1.31 13.73
N TYR A 58 2.47 -1.40 12.41
CA TYR A 58 2.99 -2.60 11.75
C TYR A 58 4.42 -2.46 11.23
N ARG A 59 5.22 -1.52 11.77
CA ARG A 59 6.57 -1.22 11.27
C ARG A 59 7.49 -2.44 11.20
N HIS A 60 7.32 -3.40 12.11
CA HIS A 60 8.12 -4.63 12.17
C HIS A 60 7.65 -5.72 11.21
N THR A 61 6.81 -5.36 10.23
CA THR A 61 6.30 -6.30 9.24
C THR A 61 7.46 -6.84 8.38
N PRO A 62 7.58 -8.16 8.25
CA PRO A 62 8.56 -8.79 7.36
C PRO A 62 8.42 -8.33 5.90
N LEU A 63 9.54 -8.21 5.20
CA LEU A 63 9.57 -7.71 3.82
C LEU A 63 8.73 -8.54 2.85
N ASN A 64 8.70 -9.87 3.03
CA ASN A 64 7.89 -10.78 2.21
C ASN A 64 6.37 -10.52 2.37
N VAL A 65 5.91 -10.03 3.53
CA VAL A 65 4.52 -9.62 3.72
C VAL A 65 4.25 -8.31 2.98
N ALA A 66 5.16 -7.33 3.03
CA ALA A 66 5.06 -6.10 2.25
C ALA A 66 5.01 -6.38 0.73
N GLU A 67 5.84 -7.31 0.23
CA GLU A 67 5.82 -7.77 -1.17
C GLU A 67 4.48 -8.37 -1.59
N ARG A 68 3.82 -9.10 -0.69
CA ARG A 68 2.48 -9.64 -0.94
C ARG A 68 1.43 -8.53 -0.99
N LEU A 69 1.50 -7.57 -0.07
CA LEU A 69 0.58 -6.43 -0.02
C LEU A 69 0.69 -5.54 -1.27
N LEU A 70 1.89 -5.39 -1.85
CA LEU A 70 2.10 -4.68 -3.12
C LEU A 70 1.35 -5.28 -4.31
N LYS A 71 0.98 -6.57 -4.24
CA LYS A 71 0.25 -7.27 -5.31
C LYS A 71 -1.28 -7.16 -5.17
N SER A 72 -1.75 -6.39 -4.19
CA SER A 72 -3.17 -6.18 -3.94
C SER A 72 -3.84 -5.38 -5.06
N GLU A 73 -5.09 -5.72 -5.36
CA GLU A 73 -5.98 -4.95 -6.24
C GLU A 73 -6.42 -3.61 -5.63
N PHE A 74 -6.33 -3.49 -4.29
CA PHE A 74 -6.68 -2.27 -3.57
C PHE A 74 -5.52 -1.30 -3.48
N HIS A 75 -5.73 -0.08 -3.96
CA HIS A 75 -4.77 1.01 -3.95
C HIS A 75 -4.20 1.29 -2.55
N GLU A 76 -5.04 1.46 -1.53
CA GLU A 76 -4.59 1.83 -0.18
C GLU A 76 -3.78 0.72 0.49
N ILE A 77 -3.98 -0.55 0.10
CA ILE A 77 -3.16 -1.67 0.56
C ILE A 77 -1.77 -1.62 -0.09
N ARG A 78 -1.68 -1.31 -1.39
CA ARG A 78 -0.39 -1.12 -2.07
C ARG A 78 0.34 0.09 -1.52
N LEU A 79 -0.36 1.21 -1.34
CA LEU A 79 0.18 2.43 -0.74
C LEU A 79 0.70 2.17 0.68
N PHE A 80 -0.05 1.45 1.51
CA PHE A 80 0.41 1.02 2.83
C PHE A 80 1.72 0.22 2.76
N ALA A 81 1.83 -0.72 1.82
CA ALA A 81 3.04 -1.50 1.63
C ALA A 81 4.24 -0.62 1.21
N LEU A 82 4.03 0.36 0.33
CA LEU A 82 5.06 1.34 -0.04
C LEU A 82 5.52 2.17 1.15
N LEU A 83 4.59 2.65 1.98
CA LEU A 83 4.92 3.41 3.18
C LEU A 83 5.70 2.56 4.19
N LEU A 84 5.37 1.27 4.34
CA LEU A 84 6.18 0.32 5.11
C LEU A 84 7.60 0.18 4.56
N LEU A 85 7.76 0.07 3.25
CA LEU A 85 9.09 0.02 2.63
C LEU A 85 9.89 1.30 2.91
N VAL A 86 9.27 2.47 2.79
CA VAL A 86 9.91 3.76 3.09
C VAL A 86 10.32 3.85 4.56
N GLU A 87 9.44 3.48 5.48
CA GLU A 87 9.72 3.49 6.92
C GLU A 87 10.88 2.54 7.26
N ASN A 88 10.87 1.33 6.71
CA ASN A 88 11.93 0.34 6.91
C ASN A 88 13.25 0.75 6.24
N PHE A 89 13.19 1.46 5.11
CA PHE A 89 14.38 1.99 4.46
C PHE A 89 15.04 3.08 5.31
N ALA A 90 14.24 3.97 5.89
CA ALA A 90 14.72 5.07 6.73
C ALA A 90 15.41 4.57 8.02
N HIS A 91 14.99 3.43 8.55
CA HIS A 91 15.52 2.84 9.78
C HIS A 91 16.45 1.64 9.58
N GLY A 92 16.61 1.17 8.34
CA GLY A 92 17.42 0.01 7.99
C GLY A 92 18.89 0.36 7.77
N ASP A 93 19.76 -0.65 7.91
CA ASP A 93 21.16 -0.56 7.50
C ASP A 93 21.33 -0.63 5.97
N LYS A 94 22.58 -0.55 5.49
CA LYS A 94 22.87 -0.53 4.03
C LYS A 94 22.37 -1.79 3.32
N ASP A 95 22.42 -2.95 3.98
CA ASP A 95 21.99 -4.21 3.40
C ASP A 95 20.47 -4.26 3.31
N ALA A 96 19.76 -3.86 4.36
CA ALA A 96 18.31 -3.72 4.37
C ALA A 96 17.83 -2.70 3.32
N GLN A 97 18.49 -1.55 3.22
CA GLN A 97 18.19 -0.53 2.20
C GLN A 97 18.35 -1.07 0.78
N THR A 98 19.43 -1.81 0.52
CA THR A 98 19.67 -2.45 -0.79
C THR A 98 18.58 -3.46 -1.13
N GLN A 99 18.17 -4.28 -0.15
CA GLN A 99 17.12 -5.26 -0.34
C GLN A 99 15.77 -4.59 -0.60
N ILE A 100 15.40 -3.57 0.17
CA ILE A 100 14.17 -2.81 -0.02
C ILE A 100 14.13 -2.14 -1.40
N HIS A 101 15.24 -1.53 -1.82
CA HIS A 101 15.35 -0.91 -3.14
C HIS A 101 15.13 -1.92 -4.28
N ARG A 102 15.75 -3.11 -4.17
CA ARG A 102 15.54 -4.21 -5.14
C ARG A 102 14.08 -4.67 -5.15
N THR A 103 13.49 -4.85 -3.98
CA THR A 103 12.09 -5.23 -3.82
C THR A 103 11.16 -4.20 -4.47
N TYR A 104 11.37 -2.91 -4.22
CA TYR A 104 10.59 -1.84 -4.84
C TYR A 104 10.68 -1.88 -6.37
N LEU A 105 11.90 -1.95 -6.92
CA LEU A 105 12.11 -2.01 -8.38
C LEU A 105 11.44 -3.23 -9.01
N ALA A 106 11.50 -4.40 -8.37
CA ALA A 106 10.88 -5.63 -8.86
C ALA A 106 9.34 -5.57 -8.87
N HIS A 107 8.75 -4.69 -8.06
CA HIS A 107 7.30 -4.55 -7.91
C HIS A 107 6.73 -3.25 -8.50
N THR A 108 7.55 -2.44 -9.19
CA THR A 108 7.13 -1.20 -9.87
C THR A 108 5.92 -1.38 -10.79
N ARG A 109 5.74 -2.56 -11.40
CA ARG A 109 4.57 -2.86 -12.24
C ARG A 109 3.23 -2.81 -11.50
N TYR A 110 3.25 -2.94 -10.17
CA TYR A 110 2.08 -2.85 -9.31
C TYR A 110 1.90 -1.46 -8.69
N VAL A 111 2.88 -0.57 -8.90
CA VAL A 111 2.88 0.80 -8.39
C VAL A 111 2.59 1.72 -9.56
N ASN A 112 1.42 2.35 -9.57
CA ASN A 112 1.02 3.23 -10.66
C ASN A 112 1.22 4.71 -10.28
N ASN A 113 0.93 5.61 -11.23
CA ASN A 113 1.13 7.05 -11.02
C ASN A 113 0.27 7.63 -9.88
N TRP A 114 -0.86 6.99 -9.51
CA TRP A 114 -1.69 7.43 -8.39
C TRP A 114 -1.04 7.15 -7.05
N ASP A 115 -0.34 6.03 -6.91
CA ASP A 115 0.43 5.68 -5.71
C ASP A 115 1.52 6.74 -5.41
N LEU A 116 2.07 7.37 -6.46
CA LEU A 116 3.12 8.38 -6.37
C LEU A 116 2.57 9.80 -6.12
N THR A 117 1.41 10.14 -6.70
CA THR A 117 0.81 11.49 -6.57
C THR A 117 -0.03 11.67 -5.31
N THR A 118 -0.60 10.59 -4.77
CA THR A 118 -1.42 10.61 -3.53
C THR A 118 -0.61 10.92 -2.28
N ASN A 119 0.73 10.80 -2.32
CA ASN A 119 1.63 11.11 -1.20
C ASN A 119 1.82 12.62 -0.91
N ARG A 120 1.07 13.51 -1.58
CA ARG A 120 1.17 14.97 -1.39
C ARG A 120 -0.22 15.61 -1.21
N SER A 121 -0.87 15.40 -0.06
CA SER A 121 -2.02 16.21 0.37
C SER A 121 -2.11 16.24 1.89
#